data_AF-A0A3D1LG05-F1
#
_entry.id   AF-A0A3D1LG05-F1
#
_cell.length_a   1.000
_cell.length_b   1.000
_cell.length_c   1.000
_cell.angle_alpha   90.00
_cell.angle_beta   90.00
_cell.angle_gamma   90.00
#
_symmetry.space_group_name_H-M   'P 1'
#
loop_
_entity.id
_entity.type
_entity.pdbx_description
1 polymer ?
#
loop_
_entity_poly.entity_id
_entity_poly.type
_entity_poly.pdbx_seq_one_letter_code
_entity_poly.pdbx_strand_id
1 'polypeptide(L)'
;IIRECSARKKGVRTPLGDAVWLDTPMIEIKGGKGTIEKRIPAMLRMFAKHGIDIRTEPILVYPTLHYQNGGLHITPDCQTDVENLFAAGEVVGGIHGRNRLMGNSLLDIIVFGRNAGRNAGEKSKAVKPGTLTLSHVAAFEEERKQAGLQNEMLSPRLLPDYTRKKD
;
A
#
# COMPACT_ATOMS: atom_id res chain seq x y z
N ILE A 1 -15.06 -10.33 -7.44
CA ILE A 1 -15.60 -10.07 -6.08
C ILE A 1 -16.53 -8.87 -6.07
N ILE A 2 -16.03 -7.63 -6.23
CA ILE A 2 -16.85 -6.39 -6.13
C ILE A 2 -18.15 -6.47 -6.94
N ARG A 3 -18.09 -6.76 -8.25
CA ARG A 3 -19.27 -6.87 -9.11
C ARG A 3 -20.29 -7.89 -8.62
N GLU A 4 -19.84 -9.04 -8.12
CA GLU A 4 -20.73 -10.11 -7.64
C GLU A 4 -21.46 -9.68 -6.36
N CYS A 5 -20.75 -8.99 -5.45
CA CYS A 5 -21.34 -8.46 -4.23
C CYS A 5 -22.27 -7.26 -4.50
N SER A 6 -21.80 -6.24 -5.23
CA SER A 6 -22.50 -4.95 -5.35
C SER A 6 -23.63 -4.96 -6.38
N ALA A 7 -23.33 -5.38 -7.62
CA ALA A 7 -24.26 -5.28 -8.74
C ALA A 7 -25.18 -6.51 -8.84
N ARG A 8 -24.65 -7.70 -8.57
CA ARG A 8 -25.39 -8.96 -8.72
C ARG A 8 -26.03 -9.46 -7.42
N LYS A 9 -25.69 -8.86 -6.28
CA LYS A 9 -26.20 -9.25 -4.95
C LYS A 9 -26.01 -10.74 -4.64
N LYS A 10 -24.91 -11.33 -5.13
CA LYS A 10 -24.51 -12.73 -4.90
C LYS A 10 -23.41 -12.89 -3.84
N GLY A 11 -23.13 -11.83 -3.09
CA GLY A 11 -22.15 -11.86 -1.99
C GLY A 11 -22.73 -12.51 -0.73
N VAL A 12 -21.83 -12.90 0.18
CA VAL A 12 -22.17 -13.37 1.52
C VAL A 12 -22.16 -12.15 2.45
N ARG A 13 -23.28 -11.88 3.12
CA ARG A 13 -23.37 -10.76 4.07
C ARG A 13 -22.66 -11.13 5.37
N THR A 14 -21.74 -10.28 5.82
CA THR A 14 -21.07 -10.43 7.11
C THR A 14 -21.19 -9.13 7.92
N PRO A 15 -20.89 -9.13 9.23
CA PRO A 15 -20.93 -7.91 10.04
C PRO A 15 -20.00 -6.79 9.55
N LEU A 16 -18.95 -7.13 8.79
CA LEU A 16 -17.92 -6.18 8.32
C LEU A 16 -18.09 -5.77 6.85
N GLY A 17 -19.04 -6.38 6.12
CA GLY A 17 -19.29 -6.07 4.72
C GLY A 17 -19.73 -7.28 3.90
N ASP A 18 -19.64 -7.16 2.58
CA ASP A 18 -19.99 -8.26 1.66
C ASP A 18 -18.73 -9.03 1.23
N ALA A 19 -18.79 -10.36 1.34
CA ALA A 19 -17.69 -11.28 1.04
C ALA A 19 -18.06 -12.25 -0.10
N VAL A 20 -17.09 -13.10 -0.48
CA VAL A 20 -17.36 -14.33 -1.23
C VAL A 20 -16.63 -15.50 -0.58
N TRP A 21 -17.14 -16.72 -0.79
CA TRP A 21 -16.42 -17.94 -0.44
C TRP A 21 -15.29 -18.20 -1.44
N LEU A 22 -14.09 -18.44 -0.92
CA LEU A 22 -12.97 -19.01 -1.64
C LEU A 22 -12.87 -20.48 -1.29
N ASP A 23 -13.07 -21.32 -2.29
CA ASP A 23 -13.09 -22.78 -2.16
C ASP A 23 -11.66 -23.34 -2.11
N THR A 24 -11.05 -23.27 -0.93
CA THR A 24 -9.75 -23.90 -0.66
C THR A 24 -9.79 -25.43 -0.59
N PRO A 25 -10.86 -26.10 -0.13
CA PRO A 25 -10.95 -27.57 -0.15
C PRO A 25 -10.73 -28.20 -1.53
N MET A 26 -11.10 -27.49 -2.60
CA MET A 26 -10.82 -27.94 -3.98
C MET A 26 -9.33 -28.20 -4.27
N ILE A 27 -8.41 -27.58 -3.52
CA ILE A 27 -6.97 -27.85 -3.63
C ILE A 27 -6.63 -29.26 -3.12
N GLU A 28 -7.23 -29.69 -2.01
CA GLU A 28 -7.08 -31.04 -1.48
C GLU A 28 -7.73 -32.07 -2.41
N ILE A 29 -8.95 -31.79 -2.89
CA ILE A 29 -9.69 -32.70 -3.77
C ILE A 29 -8.90 -32.98 -5.05
N LYS A 30 -8.25 -31.95 -5.63
CA LYS A 30 -7.46 -32.08 -6.87
C LYS A 30 -6.03 -32.56 -6.65
N GLY A 31 -5.41 -32.16 -5.54
CA GLY A 31 -4.00 -32.43 -5.25
C GLY A 31 -3.74 -33.71 -4.44
N GLY A 32 -4.79 -34.25 -3.81
CA GLY A 32 -4.70 -35.31 -2.82
C GLY A 32 -4.46 -34.76 -1.41
N LYS A 33 -4.72 -35.62 -0.41
CA LYS A 33 -4.59 -35.32 1.02
C LYS A 33 -3.19 -34.80 1.35
N GLY A 34 -3.10 -33.64 2.02
CA GLY A 34 -1.82 -33.06 2.46
C GLY A 34 -1.25 -32.00 1.51
N THR A 35 -1.98 -31.63 0.46
CA THR A 35 -1.49 -30.70 -0.57
C THR A 35 -1.36 -29.27 -0.03
N ILE A 36 -2.34 -28.83 0.75
CA ILE A 36 -2.38 -27.50 1.37
C ILE A 36 -1.25 -27.38 2.40
N GLU A 37 -1.03 -28.40 3.23
CA GLU A 37 0.07 -28.47 4.20
C GLU A 37 1.42 -28.32 3.50
N LYS A 38 1.59 -28.97 2.35
CA LYS A 38 2.85 -28.93 1.60
C LYS A 38 3.07 -27.59 0.89
N ARG A 39 2.03 -27.03 0.26
CA ARG A 39 2.17 -25.87 -0.64
C ARG A 39 1.94 -24.53 0.03
N ILE A 40 0.99 -24.44 0.96
CA ILE A 40 0.58 -23.20 1.62
C ILE A 40 0.49 -23.35 3.16
N PRO A 41 1.53 -23.89 3.83
CA PRO A 41 1.49 -24.18 5.27
C PRO A 41 1.27 -22.95 6.14
N ALA A 42 1.72 -21.77 5.69
CA ALA A 42 1.52 -20.52 6.41
C ALA A 42 0.04 -20.13 6.49
N MET A 43 -0.71 -20.31 5.40
CA MET A 43 -2.14 -20.02 5.36
C MET A 43 -2.92 -21.00 6.24
N LEU A 44 -2.59 -22.30 6.17
CA LEU A 44 -3.20 -23.31 7.04
C LEU A 44 -3.02 -22.96 8.52
N ARG A 45 -1.80 -22.63 8.95
CA ARG A 45 -1.54 -22.21 10.34
C ARG A 45 -2.28 -20.94 10.74
N MET A 46 -2.41 -19.99 9.82
CA MET A 46 -3.10 -18.72 10.08
C MET A 46 -4.58 -18.97 10.40
N PHE A 47 -5.28 -19.76 9.58
CA PHE A 47 -6.70 -20.06 9.77
C PHE A 47 -6.95 -21.07 10.90
N ALA A 48 -6.05 -22.04 11.11
CA ALA A 48 -6.17 -23.00 12.21
C ALA A 48 -6.18 -22.32 13.59
N LYS A 49 -5.49 -21.17 13.76
CA LYS A 49 -5.55 -20.37 15.00
C LYS A 49 -6.96 -19.83 15.31
N HIS A 50 -7.81 -19.76 14.30
CA HIS A 50 -9.21 -19.34 14.41
C HIS A 50 -10.19 -20.52 14.36
N GLY A 51 -9.69 -21.76 14.48
CA GLY A 51 -10.51 -22.97 14.42
C GLY A 51 -11.02 -23.32 13.02
N ILE A 52 -10.47 -22.70 11.97
CA ILE A 52 -10.90 -22.94 10.58
C ILE A 52 -9.91 -23.89 9.90
N ASP A 53 -10.40 -25.06 9.50
CA ASP A 53 -9.63 -26.00 8.69
C ASP A 53 -9.89 -25.78 7.19
N ILE A 54 -8.98 -25.05 6.54
CA ILE A 54 -9.10 -24.66 5.12
C ILE A 54 -9.01 -25.86 4.14
N ARG A 55 -8.69 -27.05 4.63
CA ARG A 55 -8.69 -28.31 3.87
C ARG A 55 -10.10 -28.85 3.67
N THR A 56 -10.99 -28.59 4.61
CA THR A 56 -12.35 -29.12 4.65
C THR A 56 -13.41 -28.03 4.50
N GLU A 57 -13.08 -26.79 4.84
CA GLU A 57 -14.00 -25.66 4.83
C GLU A 57 -13.50 -24.54 3.90
N PRO A 58 -14.38 -23.90 3.11
CA PRO A 58 -14.04 -22.71 2.34
C PRO A 58 -13.81 -21.50 3.27
N ILE A 59 -13.07 -20.51 2.80
CA ILE A 59 -12.78 -19.28 3.57
C ILE A 59 -13.48 -18.06 2.98
N LEU A 60 -13.84 -17.10 3.84
CA LEU A 60 -14.40 -15.83 3.39
C LEU A 60 -13.27 -14.89 2.94
N VAL A 61 -13.42 -14.30 1.75
CA VAL A 61 -12.49 -13.31 1.22
C VAL A 61 -13.19 -12.03 0.79
N TYR A 62 -12.48 -10.91 0.96
CA TYR A 62 -12.93 -9.56 0.69
C TYR A 62 -11.94 -8.87 -0.25
N PRO A 63 -12.38 -7.94 -1.11
CA PRO A 63 -11.46 -7.05 -1.80
C PRO A 63 -10.89 -6.05 -0.78
N THR A 64 -9.58 -5.97 -0.69
CA THR A 64 -8.87 -5.02 0.18
C THR A 64 -7.91 -4.16 -0.62
N LEU A 65 -7.57 -2.98 -0.10
CA LEU A 65 -6.47 -2.19 -0.63
C LEU A 65 -5.17 -2.96 -0.36
N HIS A 66 -4.40 -3.24 -1.41
CA HIS A 66 -3.18 -4.04 -1.31
C HIS A 66 -1.92 -3.26 -1.65
N TYR A 67 -1.97 -2.37 -2.65
CA TYR A 67 -0.80 -1.63 -3.12
C TYR A 67 -1.21 -0.27 -3.68
N GLN A 68 -0.36 0.73 -3.47
CA GLN A 68 -0.53 2.08 -4.00
C GLN A 68 0.37 2.31 -5.22
N ASN A 69 -0.24 2.49 -6.40
CA ASN A 69 0.52 2.75 -7.65
C ASN A 69 0.85 4.23 -7.87
N GLY A 70 0.15 5.12 -7.18
CA GLY A 70 0.44 6.56 -7.17
C GLY A 70 1.48 6.89 -6.10
N GLY A 71 2.03 8.10 -6.16
CA GLY A 71 3.06 8.54 -5.23
C GLY A 71 3.83 9.73 -5.77
N LEU A 72 5.00 9.98 -5.20
CA LEU A 72 5.91 11.04 -5.62
C LEU A 72 6.38 10.81 -7.06
N HIS A 73 6.40 11.88 -7.86
CA HIS A 73 7.12 11.87 -9.12
C HIS A 73 8.62 11.82 -8.83
N ILE A 74 9.35 11.00 -9.61
CA ILE A 74 10.81 10.93 -9.54
C ILE A 74 11.41 10.96 -10.94
N THR A 75 12.62 11.50 -11.04
CA THR A 75 13.48 11.36 -12.22
C THR A 75 14.05 9.94 -12.31
N PRO A 76 14.69 9.54 -13.43
CA PRO A 76 15.37 8.25 -13.54
C PRO A 76 16.44 8.02 -12.45
N ASP A 77 17.00 9.10 -11.90
CA ASP A 77 17.95 9.07 -10.80
C ASP A 77 17.31 8.97 -9.40
N CYS A 78 16.00 8.75 -9.34
CA CYS A 78 15.19 8.63 -8.13
C CYS A 78 15.08 9.91 -7.30
N GLN A 79 15.39 11.07 -7.91
CA GLN A 79 15.21 12.36 -7.27
C GLN A 79 13.77 12.84 -7.45
N THR A 80 13.16 13.32 -6.37
CA THR A 80 11.83 13.95 -6.43
C THR A 80 11.92 15.36 -7.02
N ASP A 81 10.78 16.02 -7.19
CA ASP A 81 10.75 17.43 -7.59
C ASP A 81 11.32 18.38 -6.51
N VAL A 82 11.51 17.88 -5.28
CA VAL A 82 12.22 18.60 -4.22
C VAL A 82 13.72 18.30 -4.32
N GLU A 83 14.52 19.34 -4.47
CA GLU A 83 15.98 19.18 -4.58
C GLU A 83 16.55 18.47 -3.35
N ASN A 84 17.52 17.58 -3.59
CA ASN A 84 18.20 16.75 -2.60
C ASN A 84 17.30 15.73 -1.87
N LEU A 85 16.01 15.61 -2.23
CA LEU A 85 15.13 14.56 -1.74
C LEU A 85 15.01 13.44 -2.78
N PHE A 86 15.38 12.23 -2.36
CA PHE A 86 15.32 11.02 -3.18
C PHE A 86 14.29 10.05 -2.58
N ALA A 87 13.60 9.30 -3.43
CA ALA A 87 12.54 8.38 -3.02
C ALA A 87 12.54 7.12 -3.89
N ALA A 88 12.10 6.00 -3.31
CA ALA A 88 11.99 4.71 -4.00
C ALA A 88 10.95 3.80 -3.32
N GLY A 89 10.46 2.80 -4.07
CA GLY A 89 9.44 1.86 -3.60
C GLY A 89 8.02 2.44 -3.67
N GLU A 90 7.11 1.91 -2.84
CA GLU A 90 5.67 2.20 -2.91
C GLU A 90 5.29 3.67 -2.64
N VAL A 91 6.22 4.50 -2.14
CA VAL A 91 6.02 5.94 -2.00
C VAL A 91 6.07 6.69 -3.34
N VAL A 92 6.60 6.06 -4.38
CA VAL A 92 6.80 6.64 -5.72
C VAL A 92 5.65 6.25 -6.65
N GLY A 93 5.25 7.20 -7.51
CA GLY A 93 4.22 7.01 -8.52
C GLY A 93 4.77 6.86 -9.93
N GLY A 94 3.96 6.27 -10.82
CA GLY A 94 4.17 6.32 -12.27
C GLY A 94 4.89 5.12 -12.89
N ILE A 95 5.85 4.51 -12.18
CA ILE A 95 6.62 3.34 -12.66
C ILE A 95 5.70 2.19 -13.12
N HIS A 96 4.64 1.95 -12.36
CA HIS A 96 3.70 0.85 -12.59
C HIS A 96 2.47 1.24 -13.42
N GLY A 97 2.36 2.51 -13.83
CA GLY A 97 1.15 3.06 -14.46
C GLY A 97 -0.09 2.88 -13.58
N ARG A 98 -1.22 2.52 -14.19
CA ARG A 98 -2.49 2.34 -13.46
C ARG A 98 -2.59 1.02 -12.70
N ASN A 99 -1.88 -0.01 -13.14
CA ASN A 99 -1.97 -1.35 -12.56
C ASN A 99 -0.61 -2.03 -12.54
N ARG A 100 -0.03 -2.18 -11.35
CA ARG A 100 1.20 -2.92 -11.12
C ARG A 100 1.04 -4.39 -11.43
N LEU A 101 2.03 -4.94 -12.14
CA LEU A 101 2.14 -6.38 -12.37
C LEU A 101 2.57 -7.13 -11.11
N MET A 102 1.95 -8.28 -10.84
CA MET A 102 2.26 -9.16 -9.70
C MET A 102 3.77 -9.45 -9.61
N GLY A 103 4.32 -9.45 -8.38
CA GLY A 103 5.74 -9.76 -8.14
C GLY A 103 6.72 -8.58 -8.27
N ASN A 104 6.33 -7.48 -8.92
CA ASN A 104 7.25 -6.36 -9.13
C ASN A 104 7.51 -5.45 -7.91
N SER A 105 6.69 -5.45 -6.84
CA SER A 105 6.89 -4.52 -5.71
C SER A 105 8.22 -4.72 -4.98
N LEU A 106 8.65 -5.99 -4.80
CA LEU A 106 9.91 -6.27 -4.14
C LEU A 106 11.10 -5.87 -5.03
N LEU A 107 10.99 -6.13 -6.33
CA LEU A 107 12.01 -5.71 -7.31
C LEU A 107 12.12 -4.19 -7.39
N ASP A 108 10.99 -3.48 -7.33
CA ASP A 108 10.91 -2.02 -7.30
C ASP A 108 11.73 -1.46 -6.14
N ILE A 109 11.48 -1.97 -4.93
CA ILE A 109 12.24 -1.58 -3.73
C ILE A 109 13.74 -1.88 -3.88
N ILE A 110 14.11 -3.07 -4.37
CA ILE A 110 15.52 -3.47 -4.48
C ILE A 110 16.27 -2.63 -5.52
N VAL A 111 15.67 -2.42 -6.70
CA VAL A 111 16.31 -1.73 -7.82
C VAL A 111 16.34 -0.22 -7.58
N PHE A 112 15.17 0.39 -7.36
CA PHE A 112 15.11 1.84 -7.19
C PHE A 112 15.63 2.26 -5.83
N GLY A 113 15.51 1.44 -4.79
CA GLY A 113 16.14 1.72 -3.49
C GLY A 113 17.66 1.77 -3.58
N ARG A 114 18.29 0.85 -4.34
CA ARG A 114 19.73 0.90 -4.61
C ARG A 114 20.11 2.16 -5.39
N ASN A 115 19.36 2.50 -6.44
CA ASN A 115 19.63 3.67 -7.26
C ASN A 115 19.49 4.97 -6.47
N ALA A 116 18.38 5.14 -5.75
CA ALA A 116 18.12 6.26 -4.86
C ALA A 116 19.23 6.42 -3.81
N GLY A 117 19.59 5.33 -3.12
CA GLY A 117 20.65 5.37 -2.11
C GLY A 117 22.02 5.76 -2.69
N ARG A 118 22.40 5.22 -3.85
CA ARG A 118 23.65 5.58 -4.52
C ARG A 118 23.66 7.05 -4.94
N ASN A 119 22.59 7.49 -5.60
CA ASN A 119 22.52 8.85 -6.15
C ASN A 119 22.41 9.90 -5.04
N ALA A 120 21.65 9.62 -3.98
CA ALA A 120 21.60 10.46 -2.78
C ALA A 120 22.97 10.57 -2.10
N GLY A 121 23.70 9.45 -1.95
CA GLY A 121 25.03 9.42 -1.35
C GLY A 121 26.10 10.14 -2.18
N GLU A 122 26.00 10.13 -3.50
CA GLU A 122 26.87 10.95 -4.36
C GLU A 122 26.50 12.43 -4.27
N LYS A 123 25.20 12.77 -4.36
CA LYS A 123 24.72 14.15 -4.25
C LYS A 123 25.10 14.78 -2.91
N SER A 124 25.04 14.03 -1.81
CA SER A 124 25.35 14.55 -0.48
C SER A 124 26.78 15.06 -0.33
N LYS A 125 27.75 14.57 -1.13
CA LYS A 125 29.14 15.05 -1.10
C LYS A 125 29.30 16.49 -1.60
N ALA A 126 28.38 16.94 -2.47
CA ALA A 126 28.41 18.28 -3.06
C ALA A 126 27.46 19.26 -2.37
N VAL A 127 26.54 18.78 -1.53
CA VAL A 127 25.55 19.61 -0.84
C VAL A 127 26.17 20.27 0.38
N LYS A 128 25.98 21.59 0.50
CA LYS A 128 26.26 22.33 1.73
C LYS A 128 24.94 22.56 2.47
N PRO A 129 24.75 21.98 3.67
CA PRO A 129 23.54 22.21 4.44
C PRO A 129 23.36 23.70 4.76
N GLY A 130 22.18 24.25 4.46
CA GLY A 130 21.80 25.58 4.90
C GLY A 130 21.28 25.60 6.33
N THR A 131 20.98 26.79 6.85
CA THR A 131 20.26 26.92 8.12
C THR A 131 18.86 26.34 7.98
N LEU A 132 18.45 25.51 8.94
CA LEU A 132 17.09 24.97 8.98
C LEU A 132 16.09 26.10 9.20
N THR A 133 15.10 26.21 8.32
CA THR A 133 14.05 27.22 8.41
C THR A 133 12.69 26.61 8.04
N LEU A 134 11.62 27.25 8.51
CA LEU A 134 10.24 26.95 8.12
C LEU A 134 9.71 27.94 7.08
N SER A 135 10.60 28.67 6.39
CA SER A 135 10.22 29.69 5.41
C SER A 135 9.37 29.11 4.28
N HIS A 136 9.68 27.90 3.82
CA HIS A 136 8.89 27.20 2.80
C HIS A 136 7.46 26.89 3.28
N VAL A 137 7.27 26.54 4.56
CA VAL A 137 5.94 26.30 5.15
C VAL A 137 5.17 27.62 5.21
N ALA A 138 5.82 28.69 5.67
CA ALA A 138 5.19 30.02 5.73
C ALA A 138 4.80 30.54 4.33
N ALA A 139 5.66 30.34 3.33
CA ALA A 139 5.38 30.70 1.95
C ALA A 139 4.20 29.90 1.38
N PHE A 140 4.16 28.59 1.62
CA PHE A 140 3.04 27.74 1.21
C PHE A 140 1.72 28.15 1.88
N GLU A 141 1.74 28.47 3.17
CA GLU A 141 0.54 28.98 3.86
C GLU A 141 0.05 30.30 3.28
N GLU A 142 0.95 31.18 2.88
CA GLU A 142 0.59 32.45 2.23
C GLU A 142 0.01 32.23 0.82
N GLU A 143 0.62 31.36 0.01
CA GLU A 143 0.09 30.95 -1.29
C GLU A 143 -1.32 30.35 -1.15
N ARG A 144 -1.52 29.50 -0.14
CA ARG A 144 -2.81 28.89 0.19
C ARG A 144 -3.87 29.94 0.52
N LYS A 145 -3.52 30.96 1.31
CA LYS A 145 -4.41 32.09 1.62
C LYS A 145 -4.77 32.89 0.36
N GLN A 146 -3.79 33.19 -0.49
CA GLN A 146 -3.99 33.93 -1.74
C GLN A 146 -4.89 33.17 -2.72
N ALA A 147 -4.79 31.84 -2.76
CA ALA A 147 -5.67 30.97 -3.53
C ALA A 147 -7.09 30.84 -2.93
N GLY A 148 -7.38 31.50 -1.79
CA GLY A 148 -8.68 31.42 -1.12
C GLY A 148 -8.97 30.06 -0.47
N LEU A 149 -7.93 29.22 -0.28
CA LEU A 149 -8.09 27.87 0.24
C LEU A 149 -8.13 27.88 1.77
N GLN A 150 -9.32 28.03 2.33
CA GLN A 150 -9.56 27.91 3.77
C GLN A 150 -9.80 26.44 4.15
N ASN A 151 -8.80 25.58 3.99
CA ASN A 151 -8.95 24.18 4.36
C ASN A 151 -8.59 23.98 5.83
N GLU A 152 -9.58 23.61 6.66
CA GLU A 152 -9.39 23.29 8.09
C GLU A 152 -8.76 21.90 8.31
N MET A 153 -8.66 21.08 7.26
CA MET A 153 -8.02 19.77 7.36
C MET A 153 -6.50 19.91 7.52
N LEU A 154 -6.02 19.57 8.72
CA LEU A 154 -4.60 19.35 9.01
C LEU A 154 -4.06 18.15 8.21
N SER A 155 -3.07 18.41 7.37
CA SER A 155 -2.28 17.41 6.65
C SER A 155 -0.88 17.33 7.27
N PRO A 156 -0.22 16.15 7.30
CA PRO A 156 -0.70 14.87 6.80
C PRO A 156 -1.64 14.16 7.79
N ARG A 157 -2.73 13.58 7.28
CA ARG A 157 -3.50 12.56 8.00
C ARG A 157 -2.69 11.27 8.03
N LEU A 158 -1.66 11.22 8.87
CA LEU A 158 -0.81 10.04 9.02
C LEU A 158 -1.58 8.86 9.60
N LEU A 159 -2.68 9.12 10.31
CA LEU A 159 -3.57 8.11 10.89
C LEU A 159 -5.04 8.57 10.73
N PRO A 160 -5.98 7.65 10.46
CA PRO A 160 -7.40 7.91 10.65
C PRO A 160 -7.72 8.27 12.11
N ASP A 161 -8.85 8.95 12.33
CA ASP A 161 -9.18 9.71 13.53
C ASP A 161 -9.45 8.88 14.80
N TYR A 162 -9.14 7.58 14.80
CA TYR A 162 -9.41 6.69 15.93
C TYR A 162 -8.54 6.95 17.17
N THR A 163 -7.56 7.86 17.10
CA THR A 163 -6.71 8.26 18.24
C THR A 163 -7.26 9.46 19.02
N ARG A 164 -8.20 10.23 18.47
CA ARG A 164 -8.82 11.36 19.19
C ARG A 164 -10.17 10.92 19.75
N LYS A 165 -10.19 10.51 21.03
CA LYS A 165 -11.45 10.56 21.79
C LYS A 165 -11.85 12.04 21.84
N LYS A 166 -13.07 12.35 21.40
CA LYS A 166 -13.68 13.66 21.68
C LYS A 166 -13.89 13.72 23.19
N ASP A 167 -13.21 14.65 23.85
CA ASP A 167 -13.55 15.10 25.21
C ASP A 167 -14.90 15.83 25.20
#